data_AF-A0A6P6US52-F1
#
_entry.id   AF-A0A6P6US52-F1
#
_cell.length_a   1.000
_cell.length_b   1.000
_cell.length_c   1.000
_cell.angle_alpha   90.00
_cell.angle_beta   90.00
_cell.angle_gamma   90.00
#
_symmetry.space_group_name_H-M   'P 1'
#
loop_
_entity.id
_entity.type
_entity.pdbx_description
1 polymer ?
#
loop_
_entity_poly.entity_id
_entity_poly.type
_entity_poly.pdbx_seq_one_letter_code
_entity_poly.pdbx_strand_id
1 'polypeptide(L)'
;MELKTTTRCTGIAYSWRKFEVSRIRPEKFIQERSASLIKPLQFLSPGENSLKEFTAKNRSSIEEILKPQALKHYIPITDSMARDQLETNWAPFKEVKVYPLSKKYTFSLACRLFLGVEDHKVVKTLSNSFNVALSGMYSIPIDLPGTAYNKALKGGNLVKDEILKILKKRKTELLDNRNIAAEGLDMLSRLLLQSDENGSFSKE
;
A
#
# COMPACT_ATOMS: atom_id res chain seq x y z
N MET A 1 41.85 -30.00 44.18
CA MET A 1 42.35 -28.79 43.51
C MET A 1 41.28 -27.72 43.71
N GLU A 2 41.55 -26.75 44.59
CA GLU A 2 40.77 -25.53 44.81
C GLU A 2 40.74 -24.68 43.51
N LEU A 3 39.75 -23.81 43.24
CA LEU A 3 39.63 -22.48 43.85
C LEU A 3 38.17 -21.99 44.00
N LYS A 4 37.95 -21.34 45.15
CA LYS A 4 36.77 -20.57 45.57
C LYS A 4 36.60 -19.28 44.75
N THR A 5 35.36 -18.79 44.65
CA THR A 5 35.04 -17.40 44.99
C THR A 5 33.61 -17.27 45.53
N THR A 6 33.52 -16.80 46.77
CA THR A 6 32.32 -16.29 47.44
C THR A 6 32.21 -14.81 47.14
N THR A 7 31.05 -14.30 46.70
CA THR A 7 30.59 -12.96 47.13
C THR A 7 29.06 -12.87 47.13
N ARG A 8 28.54 -12.41 48.27
CA ARG A 8 27.18 -11.95 48.55
C ARG A 8 26.65 -10.99 47.48
N CYS A 9 25.39 -11.18 47.06
CA CYS A 9 24.52 -10.06 46.73
C CYS A 9 23.49 -9.89 47.85
N THR A 10 23.81 -8.99 48.78
CA THR A 10 22.84 -8.34 49.66
C THR A 10 21.83 -7.56 48.83
N GLY A 11 20.58 -7.59 49.27
CA GLY A 11 19.43 -7.35 48.42
C GLY A 11 19.21 -5.91 47.95
N ILE A 12 18.29 -5.83 46.99
CA ILE A 12 17.32 -4.75 46.90
C ILE A 12 15.99 -5.44 46.61
N ALA A 13 15.09 -5.38 47.58
CA ALA A 13 13.72 -5.86 47.47
C ALA A 13 13.00 -5.01 46.41
N TYR A 14 12.75 -5.59 45.23
CA TYR A 14 11.75 -5.04 44.32
C TYR A 14 10.45 -5.81 44.49
N SER A 15 9.54 -5.14 45.18
CA SER A 15 8.12 -5.41 45.25
C SER A 15 7.58 -5.82 43.87
N TRP A 16 7.33 -7.12 43.71
CA TRP A 16 6.50 -7.64 42.63
C TRP A 16 5.06 -7.24 42.92
N ARG A 17 4.73 -5.98 42.58
CA ARG A 17 3.34 -5.54 42.51
C ARG A 17 2.70 -6.31 41.35
N LYS A 18 1.93 -7.32 41.72
CA LYS A 18 0.98 -8.11 40.94
C LYS A 18 0.36 -7.27 39.81
N PHE A 19 0.93 -7.32 38.61
CA PHE A 19 0.26 -6.86 37.41
C PHE A 19 -0.54 -8.03 36.87
N GLU A 20 -1.82 -8.05 37.22
CA GLU A 20 -2.80 -9.02 36.74
C GLU A 20 -2.92 -8.86 35.21
N VAL A 21 -2.22 -9.71 34.43
CA VAL A 21 -2.33 -9.79 32.96
C VAL A 21 -3.62 -10.54 32.61
N SER A 22 -4.76 -9.96 32.97
CA SER A 22 -6.09 -10.56 32.74
C SER A 22 -6.97 -9.71 31.83
N ARG A 23 -6.39 -8.72 31.11
CA ARG A 23 -7.18 -7.78 30.31
C ARG A 23 -6.57 -7.34 28.98
N ILE A 24 -5.60 -8.08 28.45
CA ILE A 24 -5.17 -7.91 27.06
C ILE A 24 -5.81 -9.05 26.26
N ARG A 25 -6.93 -8.76 25.58
CA ARG A 25 -7.44 -9.67 24.56
C ARG A 25 -6.46 -9.61 23.37
N PRO A 26 -5.73 -10.67 23.04
CA PRO A 26 -4.77 -10.66 21.93
C PRO A 26 -5.44 -10.27 20.62
N GLU A 27 -6.69 -10.67 20.41
CA GLU A 27 -7.56 -10.23 19.30
C GLU A 27 -7.65 -8.70 19.17
N LYS A 28 -7.86 -7.98 20.29
CA LYS A 28 -7.95 -6.51 20.30
C LYS A 28 -6.60 -5.87 20.01
N PHE A 29 -5.52 -6.44 20.53
CA PHE A 29 -4.16 -5.94 20.32
C PHE A 29 -3.70 -6.14 18.87
N ILE A 30 -3.99 -7.30 18.27
CA ILE A 30 -3.72 -7.59 16.85
C ILE A 30 -4.54 -6.65 15.95
N GLN A 31 -5.82 -6.43 16.27
CA GLN A 31 -6.69 -5.56 15.51
C GLN A 31 -6.26 -4.08 15.58
N GLU A 32 -5.95 -3.57 16.77
CA GLU A 32 -5.49 -2.19 17.00
C GLU A 32 -4.13 -1.93 16.33
N ARG A 33 -3.22 -2.92 16.39
CA ARG A 33 -1.93 -2.85 15.72
C ARG A 33 -2.06 -2.94 14.19
N SER A 34 -2.97 -3.78 13.67
CA SER A 34 -3.26 -3.85 12.22
C SER A 34 -3.82 -2.54 11.68
N ALA A 35 -4.75 -1.91 12.39
CA ALA A 35 -5.31 -0.61 12.03
C ALA A 35 -4.20 0.46 12.02
N SER A 36 -3.30 0.41 13.00
CA SER A 36 -2.22 1.39 13.11
C SER A 36 -1.10 1.23 12.08
N LEU A 37 -0.79 0.00 11.65
CA LEU A 37 0.21 -0.27 10.60
C LEU A 37 -0.28 0.16 9.21
N ILE A 38 -1.60 0.15 8.99
CA ILE A 38 -2.21 0.50 7.70
C ILE A 38 -2.45 2.02 7.58
N LYS A 39 -2.36 2.78 8.67
CA LYS A 39 -2.60 4.25 8.66
C LYS A 39 -1.79 5.03 7.61
N PRO A 40 -0.49 4.75 7.35
CA PRO A 40 0.24 5.37 6.25
C PRO A 40 -0.31 5.04 4.86
N LEU A 41 -1.04 3.92 4.74
CA LEU A 41 -1.77 3.50 3.55
C LEU A 41 -3.28 3.80 3.65
N GLN A 42 -3.69 4.64 4.61
CA GLN A 42 -5.11 4.98 4.86
C GLN A 42 -5.75 5.72 3.68
N PHE A 43 -4.99 6.21 2.70
CA PHE A 43 -5.57 6.65 1.43
C PHE A 43 -6.34 5.53 0.69
N LEU A 44 -6.08 4.28 1.04
CA LEU A 44 -6.84 3.10 0.60
C LEU A 44 -8.02 2.76 1.53
N SER A 45 -8.26 3.49 2.63
CA SER A 45 -9.31 3.20 3.63
C SER A 45 -9.99 4.45 4.21
N PRO A 46 -11.33 4.61 4.09
CA PRO A 46 -12.08 5.54 4.92
C PRO A 46 -12.14 5.02 6.37
N GLY A 47 -12.38 5.93 7.32
CA GLY A 47 -12.21 5.72 8.77
C GLY A 47 -13.02 4.57 9.42
N GLU A 48 -12.70 4.29 10.68
CA GLU A 48 -12.99 3.04 11.41
C GLU A 48 -14.47 2.60 11.45
N ASN A 49 -15.44 3.52 11.43
CA ASN A 49 -16.88 3.16 11.39
C ASN A 49 -17.36 2.70 10.00
N SER A 50 -16.61 3.05 8.94
CA SER A 50 -16.84 2.68 7.55
C SER A 50 -16.11 1.40 7.16
N LEU A 51 -15.19 0.90 8.00
CA LEU A 51 -14.27 -0.20 7.65
C LEU A 51 -14.98 -1.51 7.30
N LYS A 52 -16.09 -1.89 7.95
CA LYS A 52 -16.81 -3.15 7.62
C LYS A 52 -17.58 -3.07 6.30
N GLU A 53 -18.26 -1.95 6.06
CA GLU A 53 -19.04 -1.73 4.84
C GLU A 53 -18.11 -1.49 3.63
N PHE A 54 -17.00 -0.79 3.86
CA PHE A 54 -15.94 -0.58 2.88
C PHE A 54 -15.11 -1.84 2.66
N THR A 55 -14.81 -2.66 3.67
CA THR A 55 -14.14 -3.96 3.42
C THR A 55 -15.03 -4.91 2.63
N ALA A 56 -16.36 -4.88 2.83
CA ALA A 56 -17.29 -5.65 2.00
C ALA A 56 -17.36 -5.10 0.56
N LYS A 57 -17.53 -3.79 0.37
CA LYS A 57 -17.54 -3.12 -0.94
C LYS A 57 -16.20 -3.24 -1.69
N ASN A 58 -15.09 -3.07 -0.99
CA ASN A 58 -13.75 -3.25 -1.55
C ASN A 58 -13.45 -4.71 -1.84
N ARG A 59 -13.96 -5.64 -1.04
CA ARG A 59 -13.80 -7.06 -1.31
C ARG A 59 -14.48 -7.42 -2.62
N SER A 60 -15.70 -6.92 -2.88
CA SER A 60 -16.35 -7.13 -4.18
C SER A 60 -15.56 -6.52 -5.34
N SER A 61 -14.99 -5.32 -5.17
CA SER A 61 -14.15 -4.71 -6.21
C SER A 61 -12.85 -5.50 -6.45
N ILE A 62 -12.13 -5.85 -5.38
CA ILE A 62 -10.89 -6.67 -5.46
C ILE A 62 -11.19 -8.02 -6.11
N GLU A 63 -12.29 -8.67 -5.72
CA GLU A 63 -12.73 -9.92 -6.33
C GLU A 63 -12.99 -9.74 -7.83
N GLU A 64 -13.63 -8.65 -8.24
CA GLU A 64 -13.88 -8.33 -9.65
C GLU A 64 -12.58 -8.15 -10.46
N ILE A 65 -11.58 -7.49 -9.87
CA ILE A 65 -10.26 -7.26 -10.47
C ILE A 65 -9.44 -8.55 -10.59
N LEU A 66 -9.66 -9.49 -9.66
CA LEU A 66 -8.97 -10.77 -9.63
C LEU A 66 -9.76 -11.89 -10.35
N LYS A 67 -10.90 -11.59 -10.97
CA LYS A 67 -11.64 -12.57 -11.78
C LYS A 67 -10.75 -13.09 -12.91
N PRO A 68 -10.84 -14.39 -13.28
CA PRO A 68 -10.05 -14.97 -14.36
C PRO A 68 -10.12 -14.20 -15.68
N GLN A 69 -11.26 -13.56 -15.98
CA GLN A 69 -11.44 -12.72 -17.16
C GLN A 69 -10.55 -11.45 -17.10
N ALA A 70 -10.56 -10.72 -15.98
CA ALA A 70 -9.64 -9.60 -15.75
C ALA A 70 -8.17 -10.06 -15.76
N LEU A 71 -7.91 -11.22 -15.14
CA LEU A 71 -6.73 -12.07 -15.23
C LEU A 71 -6.05 -12.03 -16.61
N LYS A 72 -6.81 -12.51 -17.60
CA LYS A 72 -6.36 -12.71 -18.97
C LYS A 72 -5.94 -11.40 -19.65
N HIS A 73 -6.58 -10.29 -19.31
CA HIS A 73 -6.22 -8.99 -19.88
C HIS A 73 -4.87 -8.46 -19.35
N TYR A 74 -4.42 -8.91 -18.17
CA TYR A 74 -3.14 -8.48 -17.60
C TYR A 74 -1.95 -9.22 -18.20
N ILE A 75 -2.14 -10.48 -18.64
CA ILE A 75 -1.09 -11.33 -19.21
C ILE A 75 -0.26 -10.62 -20.31
N PRO A 76 -0.85 -10.04 -21.38
CA PRO A 76 -0.05 -9.43 -22.44
C PRO A 76 0.76 -8.21 -21.94
N ILE A 77 0.21 -7.45 -20.99
CA ILE A 77 0.88 -6.30 -20.39
C ILE A 77 2.05 -6.76 -19.52
N THR A 78 1.81 -7.75 -18.66
CA THR A 78 2.84 -8.32 -17.78
C THR A 78 3.97 -8.97 -18.57
N ASP A 79 3.66 -9.75 -19.61
CA ASP A 79 4.66 -10.41 -20.46
C ASP A 79 5.51 -9.38 -21.21
N SER A 80 4.88 -8.39 -21.86
CA SER A 80 5.59 -7.31 -22.56
C SER A 80 6.52 -6.54 -21.63
N MET A 81 6.04 -6.09 -20.47
CA MET A 81 6.87 -5.35 -19.50
C MET A 81 7.97 -6.24 -18.88
N ALA A 82 7.71 -7.54 -18.69
CA ALA A 82 8.72 -8.46 -18.17
C ALA A 82 9.86 -8.67 -19.17
N ARG A 83 9.54 -8.84 -20.46
CA ARG A 83 10.54 -8.94 -21.53
C ARG A 83 11.39 -7.70 -21.62
N ASP A 84 10.77 -6.52 -21.66
CA ASP A 84 11.49 -5.24 -21.69
C ASP A 84 12.43 -5.10 -20.49
N GLN A 85 11.98 -5.43 -19.28
CA GLN A 85 12.83 -5.41 -18.09
C GLN A 85 14.02 -6.36 -18.17
N LEU A 86 13.81 -7.56 -18.70
CA LEU A 86 14.87 -8.56 -18.86
C LEU A 86 15.88 -8.12 -19.91
N GLU A 87 15.41 -7.66 -21.07
CA GLU A 87 16.26 -7.24 -22.20
C GLU A 87 17.06 -5.98 -21.88
N THR A 88 16.46 -5.01 -21.19
CA THR A 88 17.11 -3.71 -20.94
C THR A 88 17.94 -3.68 -19.66
N ASN A 89 17.51 -4.36 -18.59
CA ASN A 89 18.08 -4.19 -17.26
C ASN A 89 18.74 -5.44 -16.68
N TRP A 90 18.61 -6.61 -17.33
CA TRP A 90 19.18 -7.88 -16.84
C TRP A 90 20.18 -8.47 -17.83
N ALA A 91 19.73 -8.81 -19.05
CA ALA A 91 20.54 -9.50 -20.06
C ALA A 91 21.87 -8.81 -20.42
N PRO A 92 21.98 -7.47 -20.46
CA PRO A 92 23.24 -6.80 -20.77
C PRO A 92 24.30 -6.88 -19.66
N PHE A 93 23.91 -7.29 -18.45
CA PHE A 93 24.76 -7.20 -17.26
C PHE A 93 25.14 -8.60 -16.75
N LYS A 94 26.44 -8.78 -16.44
CA LYS A 94 26.96 -10.04 -15.85
C LYS A 94 26.47 -10.26 -14.41
N GLU A 95 26.24 -9.17 -13.68
CA GLU A 95 25.74 -9.19 -12.31
C GLU A 95 24.59 -8.19 -12.18
N VAL A 96 23.52 -8.61 -11.49
CA VAL A 96 22.26 -7.85 -11.42
C VAL A 96 21.84 -7.68 -9.97
N LYS A 97 21.59 -6.43 -9.56
CA LYS A 97 20.97 -6.14 -8.26
C LYS A 97 19.47 -6.38 -8.34
N VAL A 98 19.06 -7.62 -8.05
CA VAL A 98 17.67 -8.09 -8.24
C VAL A 98 16.65 -7.26 -7.47
N TYR A 99 16.91 -6.92 -6.21
CA TYR A 99 15.94 -6.21 -5.36
C TYR A 99 15.50 -4.84 -5.91
N PRO A 100 16.39 -3.87 -6.20
CA PRO A 100 15.97 -2.57 -6.71
C PRO A 100 15.28 -2.66 -8.08
N LEU A 101 15.73 -3.57 -8.95
CA LEU A 101 15.12 -3.77 -10.28
C LEU A 101 13.74 -4.41 -10.18
N SER A 102 13.59 -5.43 -9.34
CA SER A 102 12.29 -6.09 -9.11
C SER A 102 11.31 -5.12 -8.48
N LYS A 103 11.75 -4.33 -7.50
CA LYS A 103 10.92 -3.28 -6.87
C LYS A 103 10.46 -2.22 -7.87
N LYS A 104 11.35 -1.75 -8.76
CA LYS A 104 10.99 -0.80 -9.81
C LYS A 104 9.98 -1.41 -10.79
N TYR A 105 10.24 -2.64 -11.23
CA TYR A 105 9.38 -3.38 -12.17
C TYR A 105 7.98 -3.59 -11.60
N THR A 106 7.84 -4.17 -10.41
CA THR A 106 6.53 -4.46 -9.81
C THR A 106 5.73 -3.20 -9.54
N PHE A 107 6.38 -2.12 -9.10
CA PHE A 107 5.72 -0.84 -8.91
C PHE A 107 5.23 -0.24 -10.24
N SER A 108 6.05 -0.28 -11.29
CA SER A 108 5.67 0.22 -12.61
C SER A 108 4.53 -0.60 -13.22
N LEU A 109 4.58 -1.93 -13.07
CA LEU A 109 3.51 -2.83 -13.49
C LEU A 109 2.21 -2.53 -12.75
N ALA A 110 2.26 -2.33 -11.42
CA ALA A 110 1.09 -1.95 -10.64
C ALA A 110 0.49 -0.60 -11.11
N CYS A 111 1.33 0.40 -11.38
CA CYS A 111 0.88 1.68 -11.93
C CYS A 111 0.19 1.51 -13.29
N ARG A 112 0.76 0.65 -14.14
CA ARG A 112 0.21 0.36 -15.46
C ARG A 112 -1.15 -0.35 -15.39
N LEU A 113 -1.23 -1.43 -14.61
CA LEU A 113 -2.45 -2.25 -14.51
C LEU A 113 -3.58 -1.54 -13.76
N PHE A 114 -3.25 -0.85 -12.67
CA PHE A 114 -4.27 -0.31 -11.78
C PHE A 114 -4.65 1.14 -12.08
N LEU A 115 -3.69 1.97 -12.48
CA LEU A 115 -3.90 3.40 -12.69
C LEU A 115 -3.85 3.79 -14.18
N GLY A 116 -3.48 2.85 -15.07
CA GLY A 116 -3.29 3.13 -16.48
C GLY A 116 -2.12 4.09 -16.75
N VAL A 117 -1.18 4.25 -15.82
CA VAL A 117 -0.09 5.23 -15.94
C VAL A 117 1.12 4.59 -16.61
N GLU A 118 1.56 5.16 -17.73
CA GLU A 118 2.77 4.76 -18.47
C GLU A 118 3.93 5.75 -18.32
N ASP A 119 3.64 7.03 -18.06
CA ASP A 119 4.67 8.07 -17.98
C ASP A 119 5.64 7.79 -16.83
N HIS A 120 6.90 7.50 -17.19
CA HIS A 120 7.96 7.18 -16.25
C HIS A 120 8.21 8.30 -15.22
N LYS A 121 7.96 9.57 -15.54
CA LYS A 121 8.07 10.68 -14.58
C LYS A 121 6.97 10.59 -13.52
N VAL A 122 5.73 10.31 -13.93
CA VAL A 122 4.60 10.14 -13.00
C VAL A 122 4.82 8.92 -12.11
N VAL A 123 5.20 7.77 -12.70
CA VAL A 123 5.53 6.55 -11.95
C VAL A 123 6.65 6.80 -10.94
N LYS A 124 7.71 7.53 -11.33
CA LYS A 124 8.82 7.87 -10.44
C LYS A 124 8.38 8.76 -9.27
N THR A 125 7.58 9.79 -9.52
CA THR A 125 7.04 10.67 -8.47
C THR A 125 6.19 9.87 -7.48
N LEU A 126 5.28 9.03 -7.99
CA LEU A 126 4.44 8.19 -7.14
C LEU A 126 5.28 7.18 -6.34
N SER A 127 6.28 6.57 -6.96
CA SER A 127 7.19 5.62 -6.31
C SER A 127 7.97 6.27 -5.17
N ASN A 128 8.45 7.50 -5.36
CA ASN A 128 9.16 8.25 -4.31
C ASN A 128 8.25 8.50 -3.10
N SER A 129 7.04 9.01 -3.32
CA SER A 129 6.05 9.23 -2.26
C SER A 129 5.68 7.91 -1.55
N PHE A 130 5.50 6.84 -2.31
CA PHE A 130 5.19 5.51 -1.78
C PHE A 130 6.32 4.93 -0.94
N ASN A 131 7.58 5.13 -1.35
CA ASN A 131 8.74 4.71 -0.56
C ASN A 131 8.82 5.46 0.77
N VAL A 132 8.48 6.75 0.81
CA VAL A 132 8.38 7.51 2.06
C VAL A 132 7.26 6.94 2.94
N ALA A 133 6.10 6.63 2.37
CA ALA A 133 4.99 6.01 3.10
C ALA A 133 5.38 4.66 3.71
N LEU A 134 6.08 3.81 2.95
CA LEU A 134 6.53 2.50 3.42
C LEU A 134 7.64 2.57 4.48
N SER A 135 8.48 3.62 4.45
CA SER A 135 9.68 3.71 5.31
C SER A 135 9.39 3.67 6.81
N GLY A 136 8.21 4.10 7.24
CA GLY A 136 7.77 4.07 8.64
C GLY A 136 6.53 3.22 8.87
N MET A 137 6.09 2.45 7.87
CA MET A 137 4.88 1.62 7.97
C MET A 137 5.01 0.54 9.06
N TYR A 138 6.20 -0.06 9.20
CA TYR A 138 6.49 -1.05 10.23
C TYR A 138 7.08 -0.46 11.52
N SER A 139 7.10 0.87 11.67
CA SER A 139 7.65 1.54 12.85
C SER A 139 6.63 1.60 13.99
N ILE A 140 7.09 2.02 15.18
CA ILE A 140 6.19 2.24 16.32
C ILE A 140 5.21 3.36 15.95
N PRO A 141 3.89 3.14 16.09
CA PRO A 141 2.88 4.06 15.61
C PRO A 141 2.69 5.26 16.55
N ILE A 142 3.72 6.10 16.63
CA ILE A 142 3.74 7.32 17.42
C ILE A 142 3.89 8.49 16.46
N ASP A 143 2.84 9.31 16.36
CA ASP A 143 2.84 10.49 15.50
C ASP A 143 3.49 11.69 16.21
N LEU A 144 4.82 11.72 16.21
CA LEU A 144 5.61 12.84 16.70
C LEU A 144 6.56 13.36 15.60
N PRO A 145 6.84 14.67 15.56
CA PRO A 145 7.71 15.25 14.54
C PRO A 145 9.09 14.57 14.55
N GLY A 146 9.57 14.17 13.37
CA GLY A 146 10.87 13.51 13.20
C GLY A 146 10.83 11.98 13.28
N THR A 147 9.77 11.38 13.82
CA THR A 147 9.61 9.92 13.86
C THR A 147 9.43 9.31 12.47
N ALA A 148 9.78 8.03 12.33
CA ALA A 148 9.56 7.27 11.10
C ALA A 148 8.06 7.20 10.76
N TYR A 149 7.19 7.00 11.75
CA TYR A 149 5.74 6.94 11.56
C TYR A 149 5.16 8.27 11.08
N ASN A 150 5.56 9.41 11.65
CA ASN A 150 5.14 10.74 11.15
C ASN A 150 5.56 10.97 9.68
N LYS A 151 6.79 10.55 9.31
CA LYS A 151 7.25 10.61 7.90
C LYS A 151 6.40 9.71 7.00
N ALA A 152 6.04 8.52 7.45
CA ALA A 152 5.18 7.60 6.73
C ALA A 152 3.78 8.18 6.49
N LEU A 153 3.16 8.82 7.49
CA LEU A 153 1.87 9.50 7.32
C LEU A 153 1.94 10.62 6.27
N LYS A 154 3.00 11.44 6.31
CA LYS A 154 3.24 12.47 5.28
C LYS A 154 3.42 11.86 3.90
N GLY A 155 4.17 10.76 3.79
CA GLY A 155 4.31 9.99 2.55
C GLY A 155 2.96 9.48 2.03
N GLY A 156 2.11 8.96 2.92
CA GLY A 156 0.76 8.51 2.60
C GLY A 156 -0.11 9.62 2.02
N ASN A 157 -0.05 10.83 2.60
CA ASN A 157 -0.76 12.00 2.07
C ASN A 157 -0.25 12.40 0.68
N LEU A 158 1.07 12.38 0.45
CA LEU A 158 1.63 12.65 -0.87
C LEU A 158 1.17 11.62 -1.92
N VAL A 159 1.11 10.33 -1.55
CA VAL A 159 0.58 9.29 -2.45
C VAL A 159 -0.89 9.56 -2.76
N LYS A 160 -1.70 9.91 -1.75
CA LYS A 160 -3.11 10.27 -1.93
C LYS A 160 -3.27 11.41 -2.94
N ASP A 161 -2.48 12.48 -2.79
CA ASP A 161 -2.56 13.65 -3.65
C ASP A 161 -2.20 13.32 -5.10
N GLU A 162 -1.17 12.50 -5.33
CA GLU A 162 -0.82 12.03 -6.67
C GLU A 162 -1.91 11.15 -7.30
N ILE A 163 -2.50 10.23 -6.53
CA ILE A 163 -3.62 9.40 -7.01
C ILE A 163 -4.84 10.28 -7.34
N LEU A 164 -5.15 11.28 -6.51
CA LEU A 164 -6.26 12.21 -6.77
C LEU A 164 -6.05 13.03 -8.05
N LYS A 165 -4.82 13.42 -8.38
CA LYS A 165 -4.51 14.09 -9.65
C LYS A 165 -4.79 13.17 -10.84
N ILE A 166 -4.36 11.90 -10.77
CA ILE A 166 -4.61 10.89 -11.79
C ILE A 166 -6.13 10.68 -11.96
N LEU A 167 -6.86 10.53 -10.85
CA LEU A 167 -8.30 10.35 -10.83
C LEU A 167 -9.04 11.53 -11.50
N LYS A 168 -8.67 12.77 -11.15
CA LYS A 168 -9.28 13.98 -11.74
C LYS A 168 -9.06 14.05 -13.24
N LYS A 169 -7.82 13.81 -13.70
CA LYS A 169 -7.48 13.78 -15.14
C LYS A 169 -8.27 12.72 -15.88
N ARG A 170 -8.40 11.52 -15.29
CA ARG A 170 -9.17 10.43 -15.91
C ARG A 170 -10.66 10.74 -15.97
N LYS A 171 -11.21 11.33 -14.91
CA LYS A 171 -12.63 11.71 -14.89
C LYS A 171 -12.95 12.74 -15.97
N THR A 172 -12.08 13.74 -16.18
CA THR A 172 -12.26 14.70 -17.29
C THR A 172 -12.17 14.02 -18.65
N GLU A 173 -11.20 13.12 -18.86
CA GLU A 173 -11.04 12.37 -20.11
C GLU A 173 -12.28 11.49 -20.44
N LEU A 174 -12.90 10.87 -19.43
CA LEU A 174 -14.11 10.06 -19.58
C LEU A 174 -15.37 10.90 -19.88
N LEU A 175 -15.47 12.10 -19.32
CA LEU A 175 -16.58 13.02 -19.60
C LEU A 175 -16.50 13.57 -21.03
N ASP A 176 -15.29 13.85 -21.51
CA ASP A 176 -15.04 14.38 -22.85
C ASP A 176 -15.16 13.30 -23.94
N ASN A 177 -14.78 12.05 -23.63
CA ASN A 177 -14.83 10.92 -24.56
C ASN A 177 -15.80 9.83 -24.09
N ARG A 178 -17.11 10.01 -24.35
CA ARG A 178 -18.16 9.04 -23.96
C ARG A 178 -18.07 7.65 -24.64
N ASN A 179 -17.17 7.46 -25.60
CA ASN A 179 -17.06 6.24 -26.41
C ASN A 179 -15.75 5.47 -26.19
N ILE A 180 -15.20 5.45 -24.97
CA ILE A 180 -14.07 4.54 -24.69
C ILE A 180 -14.61 3.12 -24.64
N ALA A 181 -14.27 2.32 -25.65
CA ALA A 181 -14.61 0.90 -25.69
C ALA A 181 -14.11 0.23 -24.40
N ALA A 182 -14.99 -0.55 -23.75
CA ALA A 182 -14.71 -1.23 -22.48
C ALA A 182 -13.53 -2.22 -22.55
N GLU A 183 -13.12 -2.61 -23.76
CA GLU A 183 -11.96 -3.45 -24.03
C GLU A 183 -10.65 -2.64 -23.94
N GLY A 184 -10.02 -2.67 -22.77
CA GLY A 184 -8.71 -2.04 -22.53
C GLY A 184 -8.65 -1.10 -21.33
N LEU A 185 -9.77 -0.89 -20.64
CA LEU A 185 -9.81 -0.04 -19.44
C LEU A 185 -8.98 -0.64 -18.30
N ASP A 186 -8.08 0.18 -17.76
CA ASP A 186 -7.38 -0.07 -16.50
C ASP A 186 -8.37 -0.10 -15.32
N MET A 187 -7.95 -0.68 -14.19
CA MET A 187 -8.82 -0.86 -13.03
C MET A 187 -9.48 0.45 -12.56
N LEU A 188 -8.72 1.55 -12.50
CA LEU A 188 -9.24 2.84 -12.06
C LEU A 188 -10.41 3.31 -12.93
N SER A 189 -10.30 3.15 -14.25
CA SER A 189 -11.36 3.52 -15.19
C SER A 189 -12.62 2.69 -14.98
N ARG A 190 -12.49 1.38 -14.72
CA ARG A 190 -13.64 0.50 -14.42
C ARG A 190 -14.35 0.92 -13.12
N LEU A 191 -13.56 1.21 -12.08
CA LEU A 191 -14.11 1.67 -10.79
C LEU A 191 -14.83 3.01 -10.92
N LEU A 192 -14.30 3.94 -11.74
CA LEU A 192 -14.93 5.23 -11.99
C LEU A 192 -16.29 5.08 -12.69
N LEU A 193 -16.40 4.20 -13.70
CA LEU A 193 -17.65 3.93 -14.41
C LEU A 193 -18.70 3.27 -13.50
N GLN A 194 -18.31 2.25 -12.72
CA GLN A 194 -19.20 1.57 -11.78
C GLN A 194 -19.70 2.48 -10.65
N SER A 195 -18.91 3.49 -10.27
CA SER A 195 -19.30 4.47 -9.24
C SER A 195 -20.33 5.49 -9.75
N ASP A 196 -20.31 5.80 -11.05
CA ASP A 196 -21.27 6.72 -11.68
C ASP A 196 -22.66 6.07 -11.79
N GLU A 197 -22.72 4.78 -12.12
CA GLU A 197 -23.96 3.99 -12.17
C GLU A 197 -24.64 3.83 -10.80
N ASN A 198 -23.84 3.80 -9.72
CA ASN A 198 -24.33 3.71 -8.34
C ASN A 198 -24.60 5.08 -7.68
N GLY A 199 -24.46 6.19 -8.43
CA GLY A 199 -24.87 7.54 -8.00
C GLY A 199 -24.08 8.15 -6.83
N SER A 200 -22.93 7.59 -6.44
CA SER A 200 -22.23 8.01 -5.22
C SER A 200 -21.00 8.88 -5.48
N PHE A 201 -21.13 9.95 -6.26
CA PHE A 201 -20.29 11.15 -6.12
C PHE A 201 -21.12 12.41 -6.44
N SER A 202 -22.20 12.58 -5.68
CA SER A 202 -22.89 13.86 -5.56
C SER A 202 -22.86 14.29 -4.10
N LYS A 203 -21.83 15.07 -3.73
CA LYS A 203 -21.94 16.34 -2.98
C LYS A 203 -20.54 16.85 -2.60
N GLU A 204 -20.23 17.99 -3.22
CA GLU A 204 -19.37 19.12 -2.78
C GLU A 204 -18.04 18.84 -2.07
#